data_AF-A0A7V8CRG7-F1
#
_entry.id   AF-A0A7V8CRG7-F1
#
_cell.length_a   1.000
_cell.length_b   1.000
_cell.length_c   1.000
_cell.angle_alpha   90.00
_cell.angle_beta   90.00
_cell.angle_gamma   90.00
#
_symmetry.space_group_name_H-M   'P 1'
#
loop_
_entity.id
_entity.type
_entity.pdbx_description
1 polymer ?
#
loop_
_entity_poly.entity_id
_entity_poly.type
_entity_poly.pdbx_seq_one_letter_code
_entity_poly.pdbx_strand_id
1 'polypeptide(L)'
;MRYWQVERRHNESQLELGRALDLVTAIGQDDVNAIAGAILKTVSTTAPIAQCTIFAYEFGNRPRTVAVADRRGGRFLQDIADSYARHYYALDGNQRVIAPEGKPKNGAAMVLHQQASDEIDHPGYRAACYQKPNVSDRLALLMQPAQDIWLSVNFYRDSGQGKFQPGEVAAIETLSPLFSQAVRHHYSLNGQQALGIAPMMLARLRQQCPELSKRELDALRGVLEGKTAAEIADTMGVQPSSVTTYQKRAYKRLAISSQRQLFALCLAPSIRPST
;
A
#
# COMPACT_ATOMS: atom_id res chain seq x y z
N MET A 1 2.42 10.85 18.16
CA MET A 1 2.24 10.55 16.72
C MET A 1 1.57 11.73 16.06
N ARG A 2 1.97 12.08 14.84
CA ARG A 2 1.40 13.20 14.07
C ARG A 2 1.32 12.86 12.59
N TYR A 3 0.34 13.41 11.88
CA TYR A 3 0.25 13.34 10.43
C TYR A 3 -0.19 14.68 9.83
N TRP A 4 0.23 14.95 8.59
CA TRP A 4 -0.11 16.16 7.86
C TRP A 4 -0.13 15.90 6.36
N GLN A 5 -0.89 16.70 5.62
CA GLN A 5 -0.89 16.64 4.17
C GLN A 5 0.40 17.24 3.63
N VAL A 6 1.00 16.58 2.64
CA VAL A 6 2.16 17.10 1.91
C VAL A 6 1.67 18.22 1.00
N GLU A 7 2.16 19.43 1.22
CA GLU A 7 1.90 20.55 0.33
C GLU A 7 2.70 20.35 -0.98
N ARG A 8 2.04 20.48 -2.13
CA ARG A 8 2.75 20.52 -3.43
C ARG A 8 3.47 21.87 -3.55
N ARG A 9 4.61 22.01 -2.90
CA ARG A 9 5.51 23.12 -3.14
C ARG A 9 6.47 22.72 -4.26
N HIS A 10 6.45 23.47 -5.37
CA HIS A 10 7.54 23.46 -6.34
C HIS A 10 8.73 24.20 -5.73
N ASN A 11 9.34 23.62 -4.69
CA ASN A 11 10.61 24.12 -4.21
C ASN A 11 11.72 23.65 -5.17
N GLU A 12 12.72 24.51 -5.38
CA GLU A 12 13.95 24.21 -6.11
C GLU A 12 14.84 23.24 -5.29
N SER A 13 14.37 22.02 -5.05
CA SER A 13 15.23 20.96 -4.54
C SER A 13 16.09 20.42 -5.68
N GLN A 14 17.40 20.54 -5.56
CA GLN A 14 18.34 19.92 -6.49
C GLN A 14 18.45 18.42 -6.18
N LEU A 15 18.07 17.58 -7.15
CA LEU A 15 18.31 16.14 -7.11
C LEU A 15 19.42 15.82 -8.11
N GLU A 16 20.45 15.10 -7.65
CA GLU A 16 21.48 14.56 -8.55
C GLU A 16 20.84 13.72 -9.66
N LEU A 17 21.18 14.00 -10.92
CA LEU A 17 20.62 13.30 -12.07
C LEU A 17 20.77 11.76 -11.97
N GLY A 18 21.91 11.29 -11.45
CA GLY A 18 22.14 9.86 -11.22
C GLY A 18 21.11 9.23 -10.28
N ARG A 19 20.64 9.95 -9.26
CA ARG A 19 19.60 9.45 -8.32
C ARG A 19 18.23 9.38 -8.97
N ALA A 20 17.92 10.36 -9.81
CA ALA A 20 16.70 10.33 -10.61
C ALA A 20 16.71 9.14 -11.58
N LEU A 21 17.84 8.89 -12.26
CA LEU A 21 18.02 7.76 -13.17
C LEU A 21 17.92 6.41 -12.43
N ASP A 22 18.57 6.27 -11.27
CA ASP A 22 18.48 5.06 -10.43
C ASP A 22 17.01 4.78 -10.05
N LEU A 23 16.27 5.80 -9.63
CA LEU A 23 14.85 5.68 -9.28
C LEU A 23 13.99 5.25 -10.46
N VAL A 24 14.13 5.91 -11.61
CA VAL A 24 13.37 5.59 -12.82
C VAL A 24 13.69 4.17 -13.29
N THR A 25 14.96 3.78 -13.28
CA THR A 25 15.41 2.44 -13.68
C THR A 25 14.85 1.35 -12.78
N ALA A 26 14.67 1.63 -11.49
CA ALA A 26 14.13 0.69 -10.51
C ALA A 26 12.60 0.46 -10.62
N ILE A 27 11.88 1.31 -11.35
CA ILE A 27 10.44 1.15 -11.56
C ILE A 27 10.20 -0.09 -12.43
N GLY A 28 9.40 -1.04 -11.94
CA GLY A 28 9.03 -2.23 -12.71
C GLY A 28 10.12 -3.30 -12.85
N GLN A 29 11.29 -3.17 -12.20
CA GLN A 29 12.33 -4.20 -12.21
C GLN A 29 11.87 -5.52 -11.57
N ASP A 30 12.35 -6.65 -12.11
CA ASP A 30 12.07 -7.99 -11.57
C ASP A 30 12.56 -8.15 -10.13
N ASP A 31 13.68 -7.51 -9.78
CA ASP A 31 14.05 -7.32 -8.39
C ASP A 31 13.08 -6.33 -7.72
N VAL A 32 12.08 -6.89 -7.05
CA VAL A 32 11.05 -6.15 -6.32
C VAL A 32 11.63 -5.17 -5.28
N ASN A 33 12.84 -5.41 -4.77
CA ASN A 33 13.46 -4.56 -3.76
C ASN A 33 14.26 -3.39 -4.35
N ALA A 34 14.53 -3.39 -5.66
CA ALA A 34 15.30 -2.34 -6.33
C ALA A 34 14.71 -0.95 -6.10
N ILE A 35 13.37 -0.82 -6.11
CA ILE A 35 12.69 0.46 -5.88
C ILE A 35 12.89 0.98 -4.45
N ALA A 36 12.79 0.11 -3.44
CA ALA A 36 13.02 0.50 -2.05
C ALA A 36 14.50 0.87 -1.85
N GLY A 37 15.41 0.14 -2.51
CA GLY A 37 16.84 0.43 -2.52
C GLY A 37 17.15 1.80 -3.12
N ALA A 38 16.62 2.11 -4.31
CA ALA A 38 16.81 3.39 -4.97
C ALA A 38 16.22 4.56 -4.14
N ILE A 39 15.03 4.39 -3.57
CA ILE A 39 14.42 5.38 -2.66
C ILE A 39 15.31 5.60 -1.44
N LEU A 40 15.76 4.52 -0.79
CA LEU A 40 16.64 4.59 0.37
C LEU A 40 17.93 5.32 0.01
N LYS A 41 18.57 4.97 -1.12
CA LYS A 41 19.80 5.59 -1.61
C LYS A 41 19.62 7.10 -1.86
N THR A 42 18.47 7.52 -2.37
CA THR A 42 18.14 8.91 -2.67
C THR A 42 17.85 9.72 -1.42
N VAL A 43 16.98 9.22 -0.53
CA VAL A 43 16.60 9.95 0.70
C VAL A 43 17.77 10.06 1.69
N SER A 44 18.72 9.12 1.63
CA SER A 44 19.90 9.07 2.49
C SER A 44 20.82 10.28 2.40
N THR A 45 20.73 11.09 1.34
CA THR A 45 21.48 12.36 1.21
C THR A 45 20.90 13.48 2.07
N THR A 46 19.63 13.35 2.47
CA THR A 46 18.90 14.36 3.25
C THR A 46 18.81 14.03 4.73
N ALA A 47 18.83 12.75 5.08
CA ALA A 47 18.74 12.27 6.45
C ALA A 47 19.37 10.87 6.61
N PRO A 48 20.04 10.58 7.74
CA PRO A 48 20.36 9.22 8.14
C PRO A 48 19.08 8.36 8.28
N ILE A 49 18.89 7.43 7.34
CA ILE A 49 17.75 6.50 7.30
C ILE A 49 18.33 5.11 7.11
N ALA A 50 18.08 4.20 8.05
CA ALA A 50 18.67 2.87 8.03
C ALA A 50 17.93 1.93 7.05
N GLN A 51 16.59 2.05 7.01
CA GLN A 51 15.73 1.09 6.34
C GLN A 51 14.59 1.79 5.61
N CYS A 52 14.10 1.15 4.55
CA CYS A 52 12.93 1.55 3.78
C CYS A 52 12.02 0.34 3.57
N THR A 53 10.72 0.47 3.82
CA THR A 53 9.73 -0.54 3.45
C THR A 53 8.56 0.08 2.70
N ILE A 54 8.03 -0.67 1.73
CA ILE A 54 6.85 -0.29 0.97
C ILE A 54 5.76 -1.31 1.26
N PHE A 55 4.61 -0.83 1.73
CA PHE A 55 3.43 -1.67 1.94
C PHE A 55 2.28 -1.22 1.05
N ALA A 56 1.46 -2.18 0.62
CA ALA A 56 0.17 -1.96 -0.02
C ALA A 56 -0.96 -2.43 0.89
N TYR A 57 -1.88 -1.52 1.21
CA TYR A 57 -3.12 -1.80 1.95
C TYR A 57 -4.26 -1.86 0.94
N GLU A 58 -4.72 -3.07 0.64
CA GLU A 58 -5.60 -3.33 -0.49
C GLU A 58 -6.93 -3.87 0.02
N PHE A 59 -8.04 -3.24 -0.39
CA PHE A 59 -9.40 -3.73 -0.14
C PHE A 59 -9.74 -3.95 1.35
N GLY A 60 -9.08 -3.23 2.26
CA GLY A 60 -9.26 -3.39 3.70
C GLY A 60 -8.70 -4.71 4.27
N ASN A 61 -7.80 -5.37 3.54
CA ASN A 61 -7.04 -6.51 4.05
C ASN A 61 -5.80 -6.04 4.82
N ARG A 62 -5.12 -6.99 5.47
CA ARG A 62 -3.78 -6.77 6.01
C ARG A 62 -2.83 -6.27 4.90
N PRO A 63 -1.87 -5.38 5.21
CA PRO A 63 -0.95 -4.89 4.20
C PRO A 63 -0.09 -6.02 3.63
N ARG A 64 0.28 -5.89 2.37
CA ARG A 64 1.28 -6.72 1.73
C ARG A 64 2.59 -5.95 1.62
N THR A 65 3.70 -6.63 1.92
CA THR A 65 5.05 -6.11 1.66
C THR A 65 5.27 -6.06 0.15
N VAL A 66 5.49 -4.86 -0.40
CA VAL A 66 5.79 -4.64 -1.82
C VAL A 66 7.29 -4.69 -2.06
N ALA A 67 8.07 -4.03 -1.20
CA ALA A 67 9.52 -3.95 -1.31
C ALA A 67 10.14 -3.60 0.05
N VAL A 68 11.36 -4.05 0.29
CA VAL A 68 12.16 -3.69 1.47
C VAL A 68 13.59 -3.36 1.06
N ALA A 69 14.22 -2.45 1.78
CA ALA A 69 15.65 -2.18 1.66
C ALA A 69 16.24 -1.84 3.02
N ASP A 70 17.40 -2.42 3.32
CA ASP A 70 18.15 -2.19 4.55
C ASP A 70 19.59 -1.84 4.18
N ARG A 71 20.13 -0.74 4.71
CA ARG A 71 21.55 -0.39 4.51
C ARG A 71 22.50 -1.43 5.10
N ARG A 72 22.05 -2.21 6.08
CA ARG A 72 22.84 -3.28 6.73
C ARG A 72 22.83 -4.59 5.93
N GLY A 73 21.92 -4.73 4.97
CA GLY A 73 21.72 -5.94 4.18
C GLY A 73 21.04 -7.09 4.94
N GLY A 74 20.78 -8.19 4.22
CA GLY A 74 20.19 -9.42 4.75
C GLY A 74 18.65 -9.49 4.68
N ARG A 75 18.10 -10.67 5.00
CA ARG A 75 16.64 -10.94 4.96
C ARG A 75 15.86 -10.46 6.19
N PHE A 76 16.57 -9.97 7.21
CA PHE A 76 16.01 -9.64 8.51
C PHE A 76 14.84 -8.63 8.46
N LEU A 77 14.95 -7.60 7.61
CA LEU A 77 13.90 -6.59 7.48
C LEU A 77 12.61 -7.17 6.85
N GLN A 78 12.73 -8.13 5.92
CA GLN A 78 11.57 -8.79 5.31
C GLN A 78 10.76 -9.56 6.37
N ASP A 79 11.44 -10.32 7.24
CA ASP A 79 10.77 -11.08 8.31
C ASP A 79 10.02 -10.16 9.30
N ILE A 80 10.61 -8.99 9.59
CA ILE A 80 9.97 -7.98 10.45
C ILE A 80 8.78 -7.35 9.75
N ALA A 81 8.90 -7.01 8.46
CA ALA A 81 7.81 -6.46 7.66
C ALA A 81 6.62 -7.43 7.58
N ASP A 82 6.90 -8.71 7.39
CA ASP A 82 5.86 -9.74 7.33
C ASP A 82 5.21 -10.00 8.70
N SER A 83 6.00 -9.97 9.78
CA SER A 83 5.47 -10.06 11.15
C SER A 83 4.58 -8.85 11.48
N TYR A 84 5.00 -7.64 11.11
CA TYR A 84 4.20 -6.42 11.22
C TYR A 84 2.87 -6.56 10.48
N ALA A 85 2.92 -6.96 9.20
CA ALA A 85 1.74 -7.12 8.36
C ALA A 85 0.75 -8.15 8.91
N ARG A 86 1.25 -9.21 9.54
CA ARG A 86 0.40 -10.27 10.11
C ARG A 86 -0.23 -9.89 11.44
N HIS A 87 0.50 -9.24 12.33
CA HIS A 87 0.11 -9.15 13.74
C HIS A 87 -0.16 -7.73 14.23
N TYR A 88 0.49 -6.71 13.66
CA TYR A 88 0.57 -5.40 14.29
C TYR A 88 0.02 -4.25 13.44
N TYR A 89 -0.26 -4.45 12.15
CA TYR A 89 -0.71 -3.38 11.25
C TYR A 89 -1.97 -2.63 11.74
N ALA A 90 -2.88 -3.32 12.45
CA ALA A 90 -4.10 -2.73 12.99
C ALA A 90 -3.84 -1.79 14.18
N LEU A 91 -2.68 -1.91 14.84
CA LEU A 91 -2.23 -1.06 15.95
C LEU A 91 -1.37 0.12 15.48
N ASP A 92 -1.03 0.15 14.19
CA ASP A 92 -0.13 1.14 13.61
C ASP A 92 -0.81 2.51 13.47
N GLY A 93 -0.07 3.60 13.73
CA GLY A 93 -0.62 4.95 13.60
C GLY A 93 -1.07 5.31 12.19
N ASN A 94 -0.55 4.63 11.15
CA ASN A 94 -1.00 4.77 9.77
C ASN A 94 -2.51 4.49 9.61
N GLN A 95 -3.12 3.69 10.49
CA GLN A 95 -4.56 3.42 10.46
C GLN A 95 -5.40 4.69 10.64
N ARG A 96 -4.88 5.73 11.31
CA ARG A 96 -5.55 7.03 11.44
C ARG A 96 -5.73 7.75 10.11
N VAL A 97 -4.91 7.43 9.11
CA VAL A 97 -4.96 8.01 7.77
C VAL A 97 -5.69 7.06 6.80
N ILE A 98 -5.45 5.76 6.90
CA ILE A 98 -5.95 4.76 5.95
C ILE A 98 -7.44 4.44 6.18
N ALA A 99 -7.93 4.56 7.42
CA ALA A 99 -9.30 4.20 7.77
C ALA A 99 -10.35 4.98 6.95
N PRO A 100 -11.53 4.38 6.66
CA PRO A 100 -12.55 4.97 5.78
C PRO A 100 -13.07 6.34 6.19
N GLU A 101 -13.00 6.67 7.48
CA GLU A 101 -13.44 7.95 8.06
C GLU A 101 -12.42 9.08 7.84
N GLY A 102 -11.16 8.76 7.54
CA GLY A 102 -10.08 9.71 7.28
C GLY A 102 -9.96 10.17 5.83
N LYS A 103 -10.94 9.86 4.96
CA LYS A 103 -10.86 10.14 3.52
C LYS A 103 -10.59 11.64 3.25
N PRO A 104 -9.46 11.98 2.62
CA PRO A 104 -9.25 13.32 2.11
C PRO A 104 -10.37 13.65 1.11
N LYS A 105 -11.05 14.79 1.30
CA LYS A 105 -12.18 15.20 0.44
C LYS A 105 -11.78 15.49 -1.01
N ASN A 106 -10.48 15.60 -1.30
CA ASN A 106 -9.93 15.80 -2.63
C ASN A 106 -8.97 14.66 -3.00
N GLY A 107 -9.24 14.02 -4.14
CA GLY A 107 -8.43 12.92 -4.66
C GLY A 107 -6.96 13.31 -4.85
N ALA A 108 -6.08 12.34 -4.59
CA ALA A 108 -4.61 12.43 -4.70
C ALA A 108 -3.85 13.17 -3.59
N ALA A 109 -4.40 13.28 -2.37
CA ALA A 109 -3.63 13.74 -1.21
C ALA A 109 -2.49 12.75 -0.87
N MET A 110 -1.30 13.30 -0.64
CA MET A 110 -0.18 12.61 -0.01
C MET A 110 -0.14 13.04 1.44
N VAL A 111 0.11 12.11 2.35
CA VAL A 111 0.14 12.37 3.79
C VAL A 111 1.45 11.85 4.36
N LEU A 112 2.13 12.67 5.15
CA LEU A 112 3.22 12.19 5.99
C LEU A 112 2.68 11.86 7.37
N HIS A 113 3.15 10.76 7.94
CA HIS A 113 2.86 10.34 9.31
C HIS A 113 4.17 10.01 10.02
N GLN A 114 4.40 10.64 11.18
CA GLN A 114 5.56 10.39 12.02
C GLN A 114 5.14 9.70 13.31
N GLN A 115 5.87 8.64 13.65
CA GLN A 115 5.66 7.83 14.85
C GLN A 115 7.00 7.39 15.44
N ALA A 116 7.25 7.82 16.68
CA ALA A 116 8.42 7.40 17.43
C ALA A 116 8.15 6.12 18.24
N SER A 117 9.22 5.38 18.55
CA SER A 117 9.17 4.11 19.29
C SER A 117 8.51 4.24 20.67
N ASP A 118 8.79 5.35 21.37
CA ASP A 118 8.23 5.66 22.69
C ASP A 118 6.74 6.00 22.65
N GLU A 119 6.18 6.34 21.49
CA GLU A 119 4.75 6.62 21.31
C GLU A 119 3.90 5.35 21.13
N ILE A 120 4.51 4.17 21.09
CA ILE A 120 3.82 2.89 20.82
C ILE A 120 3.33 2.24 22.12
N ASP A 121 2.04 2.37 22.41
CA ASP A 121 1.48 1.83 23.65
C ASP A 121 1.61 0.30 23.77
N HIS A 122 1.42 -0.43 22.66
CA HIS A 122 1.42 -1.89 22.68
C HIS A 122 2.86 -2.45 22.79
N PRO A 123 3.21 -3.15 23.88
CA PRO A 123 4.60 -3.57 24.14
C PRO A 123 5.13 -4.58 23.11
N GLY A 124 4.31 -5.54 22.68
CA GLY A 124 4.71 -6.52 21.66
C GLY A 124 5.04 -5.89 20.30
N TYR A 125 4.20 -4.96 19.83
CA TYR A 125 4.46 -4.18 18.62
C TYR A 125 5.73 -3.33 18.75
N ARG A 126 5.90 -2.58 19.86
CA ARG A 126 7.12 -1.80 20.12
C ARG A 126 8.37 -2.69 20.11
N ALA A 127 8.33 -3.83 20.80
CA ALA A 127 9.46 -4.75 20.90
C ALA A 127 9.82 -5.35 19.53
N ALA A 128 8.83 -5.87 18.80
CA ALA A 128 9.04 -6.60 17.56
C ALA A 128 9.41 -5.69 16.39
N CYS A 129 8.77 -4.53 16.26
CA CYS A 129 8.88 -3.67 15.07
C CYS A 129 9.75 -2.43 15.27
N TYR A 130 10.10 -2.07 16.52
CA TYR A 130 10.95 -0.90 16.79
C TYR A 130 12.22 -1.28 17.57
N GLN A 131 12.12 -1.92 18.73
CA GLN A 131 13.31 -2.22 19.53
C GLN A 131 14.21 -3.28 18.88
N LYS A 132 13.65 -4.41 18.45
CA LYS A 132 14.39 -5.48 17.78
C LYS A 132 15.13 -5.04 16.49
N PRO A 133 14.53 -4.25 15.58
CA PRO A 133 15.25 -3.69 14.44
C PRO A 133 16.13 -2.46 14.74
N ASN A 134 16.20 -2.02 16.01
CA ASN A 134 16.90 -0.82 16.44
C ASN A 134 16.38 0.48 15.79
N VAL A 135 15.06 0.65 15.77
CA VAL A 135 14.37 1.83 15.24
C VAL A 135 13.90 2.74 16.38
N SER A 136 14.31 4.00 16.33
CA SER A 136 13.83 5.06 17.24
C SER A 136 12.62 5.81 16.72
N ASP A 137 12.57 6.04 15.41
CA ASP A 137 11.59 6.92 14.78
C ASP A 137 11.27 6.46 13.36
N ARG A 138 10.03 6.68 12.93
CA ARG A 138 9.53 6.30 11.62
C ARG A 138 8.78 7.46 10.98
N LEU A 139 9.11 7.76 9.74
CA LEU A 139 8.35 8.66 8.88
C LEU A 139 7.74 7.86 7.72
N ALA A 140 6.42 7.89 7.58
CA ALA A 140 5.68 7.18 6.55
C ALA A 140 5.03 8.16 5.56
N LEU A 141 5.36 8.03 4.28
CA LEU A 141 4.67 8.68 3.18
C LEU A 141 3.52 7.79 2.71
N LEU A 142 2.30 8.25 2.91
CA LEU A 142 1.06 7.58 2.55
C LEU A 142 0.47 8.24 1.31
N MET A 143 0.01 7.42 0.35
CA MET A 143 -0.69 7.88 -0.84
C MET A 143 -1.75 6.89 -1.28
N GLN A 144 -2.79 7.40 -1.92
CA GLN A 144 -3.90 6.60 -2.42
C GLN A 144 -3.89 6.58 -3.95
N PRO A 145 -3.33 5.52 -4.61
CA PRO A 145 -3.40 5.37 -6.07
C PRO A 145 -4.82 5.08 -6.59
N ALA A 146 -5.69 4.46 -5.79
CA ALA A 146 -7.08 4.16 -6.15
C ALA A 146 -7.96 4.12 -4.89
N GLN A 147 -9.28 4.19 -5.07
CA GLN A 147 -10.28 4.33 -3.98
C GLN A 147 -10.09 3.36 -2.79
N ASP A 148 -9.55 2.16 -3.04
CA ASP A 148 -9.42 1.10 -2.02
C ASP A 148 -8.00 0.54 -1.90
N ILE A 149 -7.02 1.31 -2.38
CA ILE A 149 -5.62 0.95 -2.32
C ILE A 149 -4.87 2.13 -1.71
N TRP A 150 -4.23 1.90 -0.58
CA TRP A 150 -3.23 2.79 -0.01
C TRP A 150 -1.85 2.17 -0.17
N LEU A 151 -0.87 3.02 -0.47
CA LEU A 151 0.54 2.66 -0.42
C LEU A 151 1.19 3.46 0.71
N SER A 152 2.12 2.84 1.42
CA SER A 152 2.98 3.52 2.39
C SER A 152 4.44 3.26 2.09
N VAL A 153 5.25 4.31 1.99
CA VAL A 153 6.72 4.25 1.97
C VAL A 153 7.21 4.67 3.35
N ASN A 154 7.84 3.75 4.08
CA ASN A 154 8.24 3.95 5.46
C ASN A 154 9.75 4.10 5.54
N PHE A 155 10.22 5.19 6.13
CA PHE A 155 11.61 5.48 6.41
C PHE A 155 11.87 5.27 7.91
N TYR A 156 12.85 4.44 8.23
CA TYR A 156 13.16 4.12 9.62
C TYR A 156 14.52 4.70 10.04
N ARG A 157 14.51 5.41 11.17
CA ARG A 157 15.69 5.99 11.81
C ARG A 157 16.28 4.99 12.78
N ASP A 158 17.60 4.84 12.73
CA ASP A 158 18.31 4.03 13.72
C ASP A 158 18.33 4.70 15.09
N SER A 159 18.22 3.92 16.17
CA SER A 159 18.23 4.46 17.53
C SER A 159 19.48 5.27 17.88
N GLY A 160 20.64 4.94 17.29
CA GLY A 160 21.87 5.71 17.49
C GLY A 160 21.82 7.14 16.91
N GLN A 161 20.82 7.45 16.08
CA GLN A 161 20.65 8.75 15.42
C GLN A 161 19.50 9.57 16.02
N GLY A 162 18.90 9.12 17.14
CA GLY A 162 17.79 9.81 17.79
C GLY A 162 16.52 9.84 16.95
N LYS A 163 15.68 10.89 17.11
CA LYS A 163 14.47 11.13 16.31
C LYS A 163 14.77 12.01 15.10
N PHE A 164 13.92 11.97 14.07
CA PHE A 164 14.04 12.87 12.92
C PHE A 164 13.92 14.32 13.35
N GLN A 165 14.85 15.15 12.87
CA GLN A 165 14.85 16.58 13.09
C GLN A 165 13.88 17.28 12.11
N PRO A 166 13.31 18.44 12.46
CA PRO A 166 12.36 19.15 11.60
C PRO A 166 12.89 19.41 10.18
N GLY A 167 14.17 19.77 10.03
CA GLY A 167 14.79 19.99 8.71
C GLY A 167 14.89 18.73 7.87
N GLU A 168 15.16 17.58 8.49
CA GLU A 168 15.19 16.28 7.81
C GLU A 168 13.78 15.88 7.33
N VAL A 169 12.78 16.07 8.18
CA VAL A 169 11.37 15.82 7.83
C VAL A 169 10.96 16.70 6.65
N ALA A 170 11.30 18.00 6.65
CA ALA A 170 10.99 18.92 5.56
C ALA A 170 11.70 18.54 4.24
N ALA A 171 12.94 18.04 4.31
CA ALA A 171 13.67 17.57 3.14
C ALA A 171 13.02 16.31 2.54
N ILE A 172 12.61 15.35 3.38
CA ILE A 172 11.88 14.14 2.95
C ILE A 172 10.51 14.51 2.37
N GLU A 173 9.83 15.49 2.97
CA GLU A 173 8.56 16.03 2.46
C GLU A 173 8.73 16.61 1.05
N THR A 174 9.82 17.34 0.80
CA THR A 174 10.13 17.89 -0.52
C THR A 174 10.32 16.80 -1.59
N LEU A 175 10.91 15.66 -1.23
CA LEU A 175 11.10 14.52 -2.14
C LEU A 175 9.84 13.62 -2.27
N SER A 176 8.85 13.81 -1.41
CA SER A 176 7.67 12.94 -1.34
C SER A 176 6.88 12.84 -2.65
N PRO A 177 6.67 13.91 -3.46
CA PRO A 177 6.01 13.79 -4.75
C PRO A 177 6.73 12.84 -5.72
N LEU A 178 8.08 12.86 -5.75
CA LEU A 178 8.89 11.99 -6.59
C LEU A 178 8.76 10.53 -6.18
N PHE A 179 9.01 10.23 -4.89
CA PHE A 179 8.83 8.88 -4.37
C PHE A 179 7.41 8.39 -4.58
N SER A 180 6.45 9.29 -4.48
CA SER A 180 5.06 8.95 -4.66
C SER A 180 4.73 8.49 -6.07
N GLN A 181 5.25 9.17 -7.10
CA GLN A 181 5.04 8.72 -8.47
C GLN A 181 5.81 7.43 -8.76
N ALA A 182 7.08 7.34 -8.34
CA ALA A 182 7.89 6.15 -8.57
C ALA A 182 7.24 4.88 -8.01
N VAL A 183 6.76 4.95 -6.76
CA VAL A 183 6.10 3.81 -6.10
C VAL A 183 4.74 3.51 -6.69
N ARG A 184 3.96 4.52 -7.11
CA ARG A 184 2.68 4.29 -7.82
C ARG A 184 2.89 3.53 -9.14
N HIS A 185 3.87 3.93 -9.93
CA HIS A 185 4.19 3.26 -11.19
C HIS A 185 4.75 1.86 -10.97
N HIS A 186 5.69 1.70 -10.03
CA HIS A 186 6.23 0.38 -9.68
C HIS A 186 5.11 -0.56 -9.20
N TYR A 187 4.20 -0.07 -8.35
CA TYR A 187 3.05 -0.85 -7.89
C TYR A 187 2.10 -1.23 -9.04
N SER A 188 1.88 -0.34 -10.01
CA SER A 188 1.02 -0.63 -11.15
C SER A 188 1.61 -1.71 -12.07
N LEU A 189 2.93 -1.74 -12.22
CA LEU A 189 3.63 -2.72 -13.06
C LEU A 189 3.80 -4.07 -12.35
N ASN A 190 4.36 -4.07 -11.13
CA ASN A 190 4.77 -5.30 -10.44
C ASN A 190 3.86 -5.63 -9.25
N GLY A 191 3.42 -4.60 -8.53
CA GLY A 191 2.61 -4.74 -7.34
C GLY A 191 1.22 -5.35 -7.61
N GLN A 192 0.55 -4.94 -8.69
CA GLN A 192 -0.76 -5.46 -9.08
C GLN A 192 -0.68 -6.89 -9.64
N GLN A 193 0.35 -7.19 -10.44
CA GLN A 193 0.53 -8.52 -11.03
C GLN A 193 0.78 -9.61 -9.97
N ALA A 194 1.49 -9.28 -8.89
CA ALA A 194 1.77 -10.21 -7.78
C ALA A 194 0.51 -10.66 -7.00
N LEU A 195 -0.63 -9.95 -7.12
CA LEU A 195 -1.89 -10.37 -6.51
C LEU A 195 -2.56 -11.55 -7.24
N GLY A 196 -2.07 -11.88 -8.44
CA GLY A 196 -2.75 -12.79 -9.34
C GLY A 196 -3.91 -12.11 -10.09
N ILE A 197 -4.46 -12.83 -11.06
CA ILE A 197 -5.45 -12.29 -11.99
C ILE A 197 -6.75 -11.91 -11.26
N ALA A 198 -7.20 -12.71 -10.30
CA ALA A 198 -8.51 -12.54 -9.65
C ALA A 198 -8.64 -11.22 -8.84
N PRO A 199 -7.69 -10.82 -7.97
CA PRO A 199 -7.78 -9.53 -7.30
C PRO A 199 -7.65 -8.33 -8.25
N MET A 200 -6.84 -8.42 -9.32
CA MET A 200 -6.77 -7.38 -10.35
C MET A 200 -8.12 -7.18 -11.05
N MET A 201 -8.76 -8.28 -11.42
CA MET A 201 -10.11 -8.29 -12.00
C MET A 201 -11.14 -7.69 -11.03
N LEU A 202 -11.07 -8.05 -9.75
CA LEU A 202 -11.96 -7.51 -8.71
C LEU A 202 -11.77 -6.00 -8.50
N ALA A 203 -10.53 -5.51 -8.58
CA ALA A 203 -10.21 -4.09 -8.50
C ALA A 203 -10.89 -3.29 -9.63
N ARG A 204 -10.88 -3.82 -10.86
CA ARG A 204 -11.55 -3.21 -12.01
C ARG A 204 -13.07 -3.18 -11.83
N LEU A 205 -13.67 -4.28 -11.38
CA LEU A 205 -15.11 -4.33 -11.11
C LEU A 205 -15.52 -3.29 -10.07
N ARG A 206 -14.70 -3.07 -9.05
CA ARG A 206 -14.96 -2.06 -8.03
C ARG A 206 -14.83 -0.63 -8.55
N GLN A 207 -13.89 -0.37 -9.45
CA GLN A 207 -13.79 0.93 -10.13
C GLN A 207 -15.00 1.20 -11.03
N GLN A 208 -15.50 0.18 -11.74
CA GLN A 208 -16.67 0.30 -12.61
C GLN A 208 -17.98 0.38 -11.83
N CYS A 209 -18.09 -0.31 -10.70
CA CYS A 209 -19.27 -0.32 -9.85
C CYS A 209 -18.89 -0.14 -8.37
N PRO A 210 -18.68 1.12 -7.92
CA PRO A 210 -18.30 1.42 -6.53
C PRO A 210 -19.36 1.03 -5.49
N GLU A 211 -20.61 0.79 -5.91
CA GLU A 211 -21.72 0.42 -5.02
C GLU A 211 -21.65 -1.02 -4.52
N LEU A 212 -20.80 -1.88 -5.11
CA LEU A 212 -20.65 -3.27 -4.68
C LEU A 212 -20.25 -3.35 -3.20
N SER A 213 -21.03 -4.10 -2.43
CA SER A 213 -20.76 -4.33 -1.01
C SER A 213 -19.57 -5.27 -0.80
N LYS A 214 -18.97 -5.24 0.39
CA LYS A 214 -17.86 -6.14 0.76
C LYS A 214 -18.23 -7.62 0.55
N ARG A 215 -19.44 -8.03 0.97
CA ARG A 215 -19.92 -9.42 0.81
C ARG A 215 -20.12 -9.82 -0.65
N GLU A 216 -20.58 -8.90 -1.50
CA GLU A 216 -20.68 -9.11 -2.95
C GLU A 216 -19.29 -9.26 -3.57
N LEU A 217 -18.35 -8.40 -3.21
CA LEU A 217 -16.95 -8.47 -3.67
C LEU A 217 -16.27 -9.77 -3.24
N ASP A 218 -16.47 -10.21 -2.00
CA ASP A 218 -15.91 -11.48 -1.50
C ASP A 218 -16.47 -12.67 -2.29
N ALA A 219 -17.76 -12.67 -2.60
CA ALA A 219 -18.38 -13.71 -3.42
C ALA A 219 -17.85 -13.69 -4.87
N LEU A 220 -17.69 -12.51 -5.48
CA LEU A 220 -17.11 -12.38 -6.83
C LEU A 220 -15.64 -12.79 -6.88
N ARG A 221 -14.86 -12.49 -5.83
CA ARG A 221 -13.46 -12.91 -5.71
C ARG A 221 -13.34 -14.43 -5.85
N GLY A 222 -14.14 -15.17 -5.09
CA GLY A 222 -14.13 -16.63 -5.15
C GLY A 222 -14.47 -17.18 -6.54
N VAL A 223 -15.42 -16.56 -7.24
CA VAL A 223 -15.77 -16.94 -8.63
C VAL A 223 -14.59 -16.68 -9.58
N LEU A 224 -13.90 -15.56 -9.42
CA LEU A 224 -12.71 -15.21 -10.22
C LEU A 224 -11.51 -16.10 -9.91
N GLU A 225 -11.44 -16.64 -8.70
CA GLU A 225 -10.45 -17.65 -8.27
C GLU A 225 -10.83 -19.08 -8.73
N GLY A 226 -11.98 -19.27 -9.39
CA GLY A 226 -12.43 -20.57 -9.86
C GLY A 226 -13.03 -21.48 -8.78
N LYS A 227 -13.34 -20.93 -7.59
CA LYS A 227 -13.92 -21.68 -6.48
C LYS A 227 -15.41 -21.96 -6.70
N THR A 228 -15.87 -23.08 -6.17
CA THR A 228 -17.28 -23.47 -6.11
C THR A 228 -18.04 -22.67 -5.04
N ALA A 229 -19.37 -22.60 -5.13
CA ALA A 229 -20.17 -21.90 -4.14
C ALA A 229 -19.98 -22.45 -2.71
N ALA A 230 -19.68 -23.74 -2.56
CA ALA A 230 -19.41 -24.37 -1.27
C ALA A 230 -18.08 -23.89 -0.66
N GLU A 231 -17.00 -23.88 -1.45
CA GLU A 231 -15.68 -23.40 -1.00
C GLU A 231 -15.68 -21.91 -0.66
N ILE A 232 -16.42 -21.12 -1.43
CA ILE A 232 -16.62 -19.69 -1.17
C ILE A 232 -17.40 -19.51 0.15
N ALA A 233 -18.42 -20.31 0.38
CA ALA A 233 -19.25 -20.25 1.59
C ALA A 233 -18.43 -20.56 2.83
N ASP A 234 -17.60 -21.60 2.77
CA ASP A 234 -16.65 -21.97 3.81
C ASP A 234 -15.69 -20.82 4.12
N THR A 235 -15.06 -20.24 3.09
CA THR A 235 -14.15 -19.09 3.23
C THR A 235 -14.85 -17.86 3.84
N MET A 236 -16.12 -17.63 3.49
CA MET A 236 -16.91 -16.47 3.93
C MET A 236 -17.59 -16.68 5.30
N GLY A 237 -17.56 -17.90 5.84
CA GLY A 237 -18.29 -18.29 7.06
C GLY A 237 -19.81 -18.16 6.91
N VAL A 238 -20.37 -18.52 5.75
CA VAL A 238 -21.82 -18.43 5.45
C VAL A 238 -22.32 -19.72 4.79
N GLN A 239 -23.63 -19.81 4.53
CA GLN A 239 -24.21 -20.94 3.79
C GLN A 239 -24.00 -20.77 2.26
N PRO A 240 -23.86 -21.87 1.49
CA PRO A 240 -23.74 -21.81 0.03
C PRO A 240 -24.87 -21.03 -0.66
N SER A 241 -26.09 -21.12 -0.15
CA SER A 241 -27.25 -20.34 -0.64
C SER A 241 -27.07 -18.82 -0.48
N SER A 242 -26.36 -18.39 0.57
CA SER A 242 -26.03 -16.97 0.77
C SER A 242 -25.02 -16.49 -0.26
N VAL A 243 -24.03 -17.32 -0.61
CA VAL A 243 -23.07 -17.01 -1.68
C VAL A 243 -23.79 -16.81 -3.01
N THR A 244 -24.69 -17.72 -3.40
CA THR A 244 -25.49 -17.57 -4.62
C THR A 244 -26.34 -16.29 -4.60
N THR A 245 -26.85 -15.91 -3.43
CA THR A 245 -27.60 -14.66 -3.26
C THR A 245 -26.71 -13.43 -3.48
N TYR A 246 -25.51 -13.41 -2.91
CA TYR A 246 -24.54 -12.33 -3.12
C TYR A 246 -24.10 -12.24 -4.59
N GLN A 247 -23.83 -13.37 -5.24
CA GLN A 247 -23.49 -13.42 -6.68
C GLN A 247 -24.61 -12.83 -7.54
N LYS A 248 -25.87 -13.22 -7.31
CA LYS A 248 -27.03 -12.69 -8.08
C LYS A 248 -27.19 -11.18 -7.90
N ARG A 249 -27.03 -10.67 -6.67
CA ARG A 249 -27.10 -9.23 -6.41
C ARG A 249 -25.97 -8.47 -7.08
N ALA A 250 -24.74 -9.00 -7.00
CA ALA A 250 -23.57 -8.43 -7.65
C ALA A 250 -23.73 -8.39 -9.17
N TYR A 251 -24.21 -9.48 -9.79
CA TYR A 251 -24.46 -9.56 -11.23
C TYR A 251 -25.52 -8.55 -11.68
N LYS A 252 -26.60 -8.39 -10.91
CA LYS A 252 -27.61 -7.37 -11.17
C LYS A 252 -27.02 -5.95 -11.14
N ARG A 253 -26.16 -5.65 -10.16
CA ARG A 253 -25.48 -4.34 -10.04
C ARG A 253 -24.49 -4.07 -11.17
N LEU A 254 -23.81 -5.12 -11.64
CA LEU A 254 -22.89 -5.06 -12.77
C LEU A 254 -23.60 -5.14 -14.15
N ALA A 255 -24.92 -5.23 -14.18
CA ALA A 255 -25.72 -5.42 -15.40
C ALA A 255 -25.28 -6.64 -16.25
N ILE A 256 -24.95 -7.75 -15.58
CA ILE A 256 -24.59 -9.04 -16.21
C ILE A 256 -25.48 -10.17 -15.72
N SER A 257 -25.47 -11.29 -16.44
CA SER A 257 -26.25 -12.48 -16.12
C SER A 257 -25.43 -13.76 -16.02
N SER A 258 -24.11 -13.72 -16.25
CA SER A 258 -23.26 -14.91 -16.26
C SER A 258 -21.81 -14.68 -15.81
N GLN A 259 -21.17 -15.75 -15.34
CA GLN A 259 -19.74 -15.77 -15.02
C GLN A 259 -18.88 -15.43 -16.25
N ARG A 260 -19.27 -15.86 -17.45
CA ARG A 260 -18.59 -15.49 -18.69
C ARG A 260 -18.60 -13.97 -18.93
N GLN A 261 -19.74 -13.31 -18.69
CA GLN A 261 -19.83 -11.85 -18.78
C GLN A 261 -19.05 -11.15 -17.67
N LEU A 262 -18.98 -11.74 -16.47
CA LEU A 262 -18.10 -11.24 -15.40
C LEU A 262 -16.64 -11.18 -15.88
N PHE A 263 -16.11 -12.27 -16.45
CA PHE A 263 -14.76 -12.28 -17.00
C PHE A 263 -14.60 -11.29 -18.16
N ALA A 264 -15.59 -11.17 -19.04
CA ALA A 264 -15.55 -10.20 -20.14
C ALA A 264 -15.46 -8.75 -19.63
N LEU A 265 -16.23 -8.39 -18.58
CA LEU A 265 -16.15 -7.08 -17.94
C LEU A 265 -14.77 -6.80 -17.33
N CYS A 266 -14.18 -7.81 -16.69
CA CYS A 266 -12.87 -7.69 -16.08
C CYS A 266 -11.74 -7.51 -17.11
N LEU A 267 -11.88 -8.12 -18.29
CA LEU A 267 -10.89 -8.10 -19.36
C LEU A 267 -11.07 -6.94 -20.34
N ALA A 268 -12.24 -6.30 -20.37
CA ALA A 268 -12.50 -5.15 -21.21
C ALA A 268 -11.54 -3.99 -20.89
N PRO A 269 -10.96 -3.31 -21.90
CA PRO A 269 -10.15 -2.13 -21.67
C PRO A 269 -10.99 -1.06 -20.96
N SER A 270 -10.44 -0.43 -19.92
CA SER A 270 -11.11 0.63 -19.17
C SER A 270 -11.41 1.80 -20.10
N ILE A 271 -12.65 1.90 -20.59
CA ILE A 271 -13.12 3.09 -21.30
C ILE A 271 -13.20 4.19 -20.25
N ARG A 272 -12.29 5.17 -20.32
CA ARG A 272 -12.44 6.40 -19.53
C ARG A 272 -13.77 7.03 -19.97
N PRO A 273 -14.67 7.41 -19.04
CA PRO A 273 -15.81 8.22 -19.44
C PRO A 273 -15.27 9.51 -20.04
N SER A 274 -15.69 9.80 -21.28
CA SER A 274 -15.53 11.11 -21.89
C SER A 274 -16.20 12.12 -20.95
N THR A 275 -15.44 13.13 -20.56
CA THR A 275 -15.88 14.30 -19.76
C THR A 275 -17.17 14.91 -20.28
#